data_AF-A0A7J0D1W3-F1
#
_entry.id   AF-A0A7J0D1W3-F1
#
_cell.length_a   1.000
_cell.length_b   1.000
_cell.length_c   1.000
_cell.angle_alpha   90.00
_cell.angle_beta   90.00
_cell.angle_gamma   90.00
#
_symmetry.space_group_name_H-M   'P 1'
#
loop_
_entity.id
_entity.type
_entity.pdbx_description
1 polymer ?
#
loop_
_entity_poly.entity_id
_entity_poly.type
_entity_poly.pdbx_seq_one_letter_code
_entity_poly.pdbx_strand_id
1 'polypeptide(L)' 'MSDLCRPCRYKPSVRVGEDACPFTAGYWNLLHRHRDRFEHNARMTRAVRGLDRLRDLDALLEQERDRSD' A
#
# COMPACT_ATOMS: atom_id res chain seq x y z
N MET A 1 6.24 -12.03 10.76
CA MET A 1 7.53 -11.94 10.07
C MET A 1 7.96 -13.35 9.75
N SER A 2 7.68 -13.82 8.53
CA SER A 2 8.03 -15.15 8.06
C SER A 2 9.12 -15.06 7.00
N ASP A 3 9.63 -16.22 6.58
CA ASP A 3 10.57 -16.41 5.49
C ASP A 3 9.88 -16.53 4.11
N LEU A 4 8.55 -16.43 4.06
CA LEU A 4 7.74 -16.49 2.83
C LEU A 4 8.14 -15.45 1.77
N CYS A 5 8.70 -14.31 2.20
CA CYS A 5 9.11 -13.25 1.29
C CYS A 5 10.42 -13.57 0.54
N ARG A 6 11.28 -14.48 1.04
CA ARG A 6 12.57 -14.80 0.40
C ARG A 6 12.42 -15.47 -0.97
N PRO A 7 11.58 -16.50 -1.15
CA PRO A 7 11.35 -17.12 -2.45
C PRO A 7 10.27 -16.43 -3.28
N CYS A 8 9.61 -15.38 -2.75
CA CYS A 8 8.50 -14.74 -3.43
C CYS A 8 8.98 -13.94 -4.65
N ARG A 9 8.21 -14.01 -5.76
CA ARG A 9 8.43 -13.17 -6.95
C ARG A 9 8.39 -11.68 -6.61
N TYR A 10 7.52 -11.30 -5.68
CA TYR A 10 7.32 -9.90 -5.31
C TYR A 10 8.17 -9.48 -4.12
N LYS A 11 8.58 -8.22 -4.12
CA LYS A 11 9.41 -7.64 -3.06
C LYS A 11 8.53 -6.81 -2.11
N PRO A 12 8.50 -7.13 -0.80
CA PRO A 12 7.63 -6.42 0.16
C PRO A 12 8.00 -4.94 0.33
N SER A 13 9.25 -4.57 0.01
CA SER A 13 9.73 -3.18 0.03
C SER A 13 9.36 -2.38 -1.23
N VAL A 14 8.89 -3.03 -2.30
CA VAL A 14 8.52 -2.41 -3.57
C VAL A 14 7.01 -2.28 -3.64
N ARG A 15 6.52 -1.09 -3.99
CA ARG A 15 5.08 -0.75 -4.00
C ARG A 15 4.52 -0.48 -5.39
N VAL A 16 5.37 -0.05 -6.32
CA VAL A 16 5.03 0.25 -7.71
C VAL A 16 5.96 -0.54 -8.64
N GLY A 17 5.42 -1.05 -9.75
CA GLY A 17 6.12 -1.81 -10.78
C GLY A 17 5.86 -3.32 -10.72
N GLU A 18 6.49 -4.06 -11.63
CA GLU A 18 6.27 -5.50 -11.83
C GLU A 18 6.63 -6.36 -10.61
N ASP A 19 7.63 -5.93 -9.83
CA ASP A 19 8.08 -6.60 -8.61
C ASP A 19 7.29 -6.18 -7.37
N ALA A 20 6.32 -5.26 -7.49
CA ALA A 20 5.60 -4.70 -6.35
C ALA A 20 4.74 -5.74 -5.65
N CYS A 21 4.92 -5.86 -4.33
CA CYS A 21 4.11 -6.75 -3.51
C CYS A 21 2.64 -6.31 -3.50
N PRO A 22 1.70 -7.16 -3.94
CA PRO A 22 0.27 -6.83 -3.93
C PRO A 22 -0.26 -6.49 -2.54
N PHE A 23 0.27 -7.12 -1.48
CA PHE A 23 -0.13 -6.79 -0.11
C PHE A 23 0.36 -5.40 0.32
N THR A 24 1.60 -5.03 -0.03
CA THR A 24 2.14 -3.71 0.32
C THR A 24 1.38 -2.61 -0.42
N ALA A 25 1.17 -2.78 -1.72
CA ALA A 25 0.43 -1.81 -2.53
C ALA A 25 -1.04 -1.73 -2.11
N GLY A 26 -1.71 -2.88 -1.97
CA GLY A 26 -3.10 -2.98 -1.52
C GLY A 26 -3.33 -2.39 -0.12
N TYR A 27 -2.37 -2.51 0.80
CA TYR A 27 -2.44 -1.87 2.11
C TYR A 27 -2.56 -0.34 2.01
N TRP A 28 -1.74 0.28 1.17
CA TRP A 28 -1.78 1.74 0.98
C TRP A 28 -3.04 2.18 0.21
N ASN A 29 -3.45 1.42 -0.80
CA ASN A 29 -4.70 1.65 -1.51
C ASN A 29 -5.92 1.58 -0.56
N LEU A 30 -5.97 0.58 0.34
CA LEU A 30 -7.02 0.46 1.36
C LEU A 30 -7.07 1.68 2.28
N LEU A 31 -5.89 2.11 2.78
CA LEU A 31 -5.81 3.29 3.65
C LEU A 31 -6.26 4.56 2.91
N HIS A 32 -5.92 4.69 1.64
CA HIS A 32 -6.34 5.82 0.82
C HIS A 32 -7.87 5.83 0.62
N ARG A 33 -8.45 4.70 0.21
CA ARG A 33 -9.91 4.56 -0.02
C ARG A 33 -10.75 4.82 1.23
N HIS A 34 -10.21 4.58 2.43
CA HIS A 34 -10.92 4.74 3.70
C HIS A 34 -10.29 5.80 4.62
N ARG A 35 -9.60 6.79 4.03
CA ARG A 35 -8.88 7.84 4.75
C ARG A 35 -9.75 8.51 5.82
N ASP A 36 -10.94 8.98 5.43
CA ASP A 36 -11.87 9.71 6.31
C ASP A 36 -12.33 8.87 7.51
N ARG A 37 -12.47 7.55 7.33
CA ARG A 37 -12.83 6.65 8.43
C ARG A 37 -11.64 6.40 9.36
N PHE A 38 -10.44 6.28 8.82
CA PHE A 38 -9.26 5.89 9.58
C PHE A 38 -8.51 7.07 10.22
N GLU A 39 -8.68 8.29 9.72
CA GLU A 39 -8.03 9.47 10.30
C GLU A 39 -8.48 9.73 11.75
N HIS A 40 -9.74 9.43 12.05
CA HIS A 40 -10.36 9.56 13.38
C HIS A 40 -10.02 8.41 14.33
N ASN A 41 -9.44 7.31 13.83
CA ASN A 41 -9.07 6.16 14.66
C ASN A 41 -7.65 6.35 15.19
N ALA A 42 -7.51 6.60 16.49
CA ALA A 42 -6.23 6.85 17.16
C ALA A 42 -5.13 5.80 16.86
N ARG A 43 -5.49 4.52 16.64
CA ARG A 43 -4.54 3.48 16.26
C ARG A 43 -4.03 3.63 14.82
N MET A 44 -4.89 4.11 13.93
CA MET A 44 -4.64 4.18 12.48
C MET A 44 -4.16 5.56 12.02
N THR A 45 -4.39 6.64 12.79
CA THR A 45 -4.06 8.02 12.40
C THR A 45 -2.62 8.17 11.92
N ARG A 46 -1.64 7.50 12.55
CA ARG A 46 -0.23 7.56 12.09
C ARG A 46 -0.01 6.88 10.74
N ALA A 47 -0.68 5.76 10.48
CA ALA A 47 -0.59 5.06 9.21
C ALA A 47 -1.22 5.88 8.08
N VAL A 48 -2.39 6.49 8.34
CA VAL A 48 -3.08 7.38 7.39
C VAL A 48 -2.21 8.59 7.04
N ARG A 49 -1.61 9.26 8.03
CA ARG A 49 -0.65 10.37 7.78
C ARG A 49 0.62 9.92 7.05
N GLY A 50 0.89 8.61 7.02
CA GLY A 50 1.96 8.03 6.21
C GLY A 50 1.70 8.18 4.71
N LEU A 51 0.43 8.18 4.27
CA LEU A 51 0.05 8.39 2.88
C LEU A 51 0.59 9.72 2.35
N ASP A 52 0.49 10.78 3.16
CA ASP A 52 0.91 12.13 2.79
C ASP A 52 2.44 12.24 2.56
N ARG A 53 3.21 11.20 2.88
CA ARG A 53 4.67 11.14 2.71
C ARG A 53 5.12 10.25 1.54
N LEU A 54 4.19 9.54 0.92
CA LEU A 54 4.48 8.67 -0.22
C LEU A 54 4.59 9.51 -1.49
N ARG A 55 5.79 9.54 -2.07
CA ARG A 55 6.06 10.26 -3.33
C ARG A 55 5.49 9.54 -4.56
N ASP A 56 5.24 8.25 -4.41
CA ASP A 56 4.78 7.30 -5.41
C ASP A 56 3.30 6.93 -5.24
N LEU A 57 2.53 7.70 -4.45
CA LEU A 57 1.14 7.38 -4.15
C LEU A 57 0.26 7.32 -5.40
N ASP A 58 0.36 8.30 -6.30
CA ASP A 58 -0.50 8.36 -7.50
C ASP A 58 -0.26 7.15 -8.42
N ALA A 59 1.01 6.81 -8.66
CA ALA A 59 1.39 5.65 -9.46
C ALA A 59 0.94 4.33 -8.81
N LEU A 60 1.00 4.24 -7.48
CA LEU A 60 0.49 3.09 -6.75
C LEU A 60 -1.03 2.97 -6.92
N LEU A 61 -1.77 4.08 -6.81
CA LEU A 61 -3.23 4.06 -6.97
C LEU A 61 -3.65 3.69 -8.39
N GLU A 62 -2.91 4.14 -9.41
CA GLU A 62 -3.12 3.74 -10.81
C GLU A 62 -2.89 2.25 -11.01
N GLN A 63 -1.75 1.73 -10.58
CA GLN A 63 -1.46 0.29 -10.62
C GLN A 63 -2.53 -0.56 -9.93
N GLU A 64 -3.02 -0.14 -8.76
CA GLU A 64 -4.03 -0.92 -8.03
C GLU A 64 -5.44 -0.79 -8.61
N ARG A 65 -5.73 0.26 -9.39
CA ARG A 65 -6.93 0.32 -10.23
C ARG A 65 -6.83 -0.71 -11.34
N ASP A 66 -5.72 -0.74 -12.08
CA ASP A 66 -5.50 -1.67 -13.20
C ASP A 66 -5.50 -3.15 -12.79
N ARG A 67 -5.16 -3.45 -11.53
CA ARG A 67 -5.20 -4.82 -10.96
C ARG A 67 -6.59 -5.27 -10.52
N SER A 68 -7.50 -4.32 -10.29
CA SER A 68 -8.85 -4.60 -9.79
C SER A 68 -9.85 -4.87 -10.93
N ASP A 69 -9.49 -4.50 -12.16
CA ASP A 69 -10.20 -4.79 -13.41
C ASP A 69 -9.78 -6.16 -13.98
#